data_AF-A0A0A3W8D6-F1
#
_entry.id   AF-A0A0A3W8D6-F1
#
_cell.length_a   1.000
_cell.length_b   1.000
_cell.length_c   1.000
_cell.angle_alpha   90.00
_cell.angle_beta   90.00
_cell.angle_gamma   90.00
#
_symmetry.space_group_name_H-M   'P 1'
#
loop_
_entity.id
_entity.type
_entity.pdbx_description
1 polymer ?
#
loop_
_entity_poly.entity_id
_entity_poly.type
_entity_poly.pdbx_seq_one_letter_code
_entity_poly.pdbx_strand_id
1 'polypeptide(L)'
;MPNILQNVRLYVDHFNIEQFIYAALSFHDGHGERALPMLSFAIDYWRAGGMDAFTFKVTNLIIHTLTSLIMLGFVRQLLLAVHWNAKHAIWGALIIALAWAIHPMQVSSVLYIVQRMQTMEVMFMLLALWSYLVMRQVQLAGGRGRRYGVLAIVAWLLALACKEDAIIFPLLTLLIEVTIFRFNAGQVIVKRGLKQSYTLFFIVFILAYCFVIIPRYGCLDYCGRDFNSIERLLTQARVLMMYIGQILWPIPDAFVFTYDTYPISHSLWQPWTTITSILTIIALMTWAWMWRLRHPLFAFGIFFFFAGHFVSSNVIPLELVFEHRNYLPLLGIILAVADLLLMIKKRYFNDQNFVLTTVSSLVLSLFAVSTTVQAYTWGDPIRLAQKMVRLEPESRRAWMQYTGSYYQLYNRTKNKYYLQQAAHIAEQAQQNFPDDASLAGNQVLFKSMAGMAKDQDWQEYYQSLKAPVTLNSRLGEKRISLLFLKNNVEKGLIKDREKVIKAFEIALIKDIWFEFPEYLGIGYFVYHGINEKRALPFFEKAVETNPQDAEAIQDLYSQLTEVGKEDWVNHLKAMKKYKK
;
A
#
# COMPACT_ATOMS: atom_id res chain seq x y z
N MET A 1 -4.80 8.02 -3.10
CA MET A 1 -3.93 7.88 -4.28
C MET A 1 -4.82 7.66 -5.49
N PRO A 2 -4.64 8.40 -6.60
CA PRO A 2 -5.37 8.11 -7.80
C PRO A 2 -5.03 6.68 -8.23
N ASN A 3 -6.07 5.89 -8.42
CA ASN A 3 -5.94 4.56 -8.99
C ASN A 3 -5.34 4.69 -10.40
N ILE A 4 -4.63 3.68 -10.90
CA ILE A 4 -4.23 3.61 -12.32
C ILE A 4 -5.44 3.80 -13.27
N LEU A 5 -6.65 3.45 -12.82
CA LEU A 5 -7.92 3.71 -13.52
C LEU A 5 -8.33 5.20 -13.61
N GLN A 6 -7.74 6.07 -12.79
CA GLN A 6 -8.00 7.51 -12.81
C GLN A 6 -6.87 8.27 -13.51
N ASN A 7 -5.77 7.60 -13.83
CA ASN A 7 -4.64 8.20 -14.52
C ASN A 7 -4.83 8.10 -16.03
N VAL A 8 -5.58 9.05 -16.59
CA VAL A 8 -5.88 9.13 -18.03
C VAL A 8 -4.64 9.21 -18.91
N ARG A 9 -3.47 9.60 -18.37
CA ARG A 9 -2.20 9.64 -19.13
C ARG A 9 -1.66 8.25 -19.47
N LEU A 10 -2.17 7.20 -18.83
CA LEU A 10 -1.82 5.81 -19.18
C LEU A 10 -2.58 5.32 -20.42
N TYR A 11 -3.59 6.06 -20.89
CA TYR A 11 -4.51 5.59 -21.92
C TYR A 11 -3.94 5.95 -23.30
N VAL A 12 -3.03 5.09 -23.76
CA VAL A 12 -2.28 5.25 -25.02
C VAL A 12 -2.94 4.41 -26.11
N ASP A 13 -3.81 5.02 -26.91
CA ASP A 13 -4.59 4.34 -27.96
C ASP A 13 -3.78 4.04 -29.23
N HIS A 14 -2.73 4.82 -29.49
CA HIS A 14 -1.88 4.69 -30.66
C HIS A 14 -0.42 4.67 -30.24
N PHE A 15 0.42 3.95 -30.99
CA PHE A 15 1.85 3.89 -30.68
C PHE A 15 2.49 5.27 -30.94
N ASN A 16 2.70 6.04 -29.88
CA ASN A 16 3.33 7.35 -29.92
C ASN A 16 4.32 7.48 -28.75
N ILE A 17 5.60 7.73 -29.07
CA ILE A 17 6.68 7.82 -28.10
C ILE A 17 6.43 8.91 -27.06
N GLU A 18 5.91 10.07 -27.47
CA GLU A 18 5.61 11.18 -26.56
C GLU A 18 4.54 10.78 -25.54
N GLN A 19 3.49 10.08 -25.99
CA GLN A 19 2.44 9.57 -25.09
C GLN A 19 3.01 8.58 -24.08
N PHE A 20 3.93 7.71 -24.47
CA PHE A 20 4.62 6.81 -23.54
C PHE A 20 5.52 7.54 -22.54
N ILE A 21 6.20 8.63 -22.95
CA ILE A 21 6.99 9.46 -22.04
C ILE A 21 6.08 10.17 -21.04
N TYR A 22 4.99 10.78 -21.49
CA TYR A 22 3.99 11.39 -20.61
C TYR A 22 3.38 10.38 -19.64
N ALA A 23 3.08 9.17 -20.12
CA ALA A 23 2.62 8.09 -19.28
C ALA A 23 3.67 7.70 -18.23
N ALA A 24 4.94 7.53 -18.62
CA ALA A 24 6.01 7.21 -17.69
C ALA A 24 6.12 8.26 -16.56
N LEU A 25 5.98 9.54 -16.88
CA LEU A 25 6.09 10.64 -15.91
C LEU A 25 4.77 10.97 -15.17
N SER A 26 3.73 10.16 -15.36
CA SER A 26 2.36 10.48 -14.92
C SER A 26 2.04 10.19 -13.46
N PHE A 27 2.96 9.61 -12.68
CA PHE A 27 2.71 9.25 -11.29
C PHE A 27 2.40 10.49 -10.43
N HIS A 28 1.30 10.44 -9.66
CA HIS A 28 0.62 11.62 -9.12
C HIS A 28 1.42 12.42 -8.09
N ASP A 29 2.33 11.78 -7.35
CA ASP A 29 3.23 12.46 -6.42
C ASP A 29 4.40 13.18 -7.13
N GLY A 30 4.39 13.20 -8.47
CA GLY A 30 4.69 14.43 -9.19
C GLY A 30 6.16 14.80 -9.37
N HIS A 31 7.10 13.87 -9.48
CA HIS A 31 8.50 14.17 -9.86
C HIS A 31 9.17 13.10 -10.76
N GLY A 32 8.40 12.36 -11.56
CA GLY A 32 8.94 11.27 -12.41
C GLY A 32 9.29 9.99 -11.63
N GLU A 33 8.84 9.88 -10.38
CA GLU A 33 8.98 8.69 -9.56
C GLU A 33 8.15 7.53 -10.14
N ARG A 34 8.69 6.30 -10.08
CA ARG A 34 8.03 5.07 -10.58
C ARG A 34 7.77 5.05 -12.10
N ALA A 35 8.65 5.69 -12.87
CA ALA A 35 8.53 5.82 -14.32
C ALA A 35 8.43 4.48 -15.07
N LEU A 36 9.21 3.47 -14.67
CA LEU A 36 9.21 2.18 -15.37
C LEU A 36 7.89 1.41 -15.20
N PRO A 37 7.31 1.29 -13.99
CA PRO A 37 5.98 0.73 -13.81
C PRO A 37 4.91 1.49 -14.58
N MET A 38 4.90 2.84 -14.54
CA MET A 38 3.93 3.65 -15.30
C MET A 38 4.02 3.38 -16.80
N LEU A 39 5.23 3.36 -17.35
CA LEU A 39 5.47 2.99 -18.75
C LEU A 39 4.93 1.59 -19.06
N SER A 40 5.19 0.61 -18.19
CA SER A 40 4.70 -0.75 -18.39
C SER A 40 3.17 -0.86 -18.35
N PHE A 41 2.48 -0.02 -17.56
CA PHE A 41 1.03 0.03 -17.55
C PHE A 41 0.47 0.63 -18.83
N ALA A 42 1.11 1.67 -19.37
CA ALA A 42 0.73 2.23 -20.66
C ALA A 42 0.95 1.25 -21.82
N ILE A 43 2.05 0.50 -21.81
CA ILE A 43 2.29 -0.57 -22.78
C ILE A 43 1.21 -1.65 -22.69
N ASP A 44 0.80 -2.03 -21.47
CA ASP A 44 -0.27 -3.00 -21.28
C ASP A 44 -1.63 -2.47 -21.74
N TYR A 45 -1.93 -1.20 -21.50
CA TYR A 45 -3.13 -0.55 -22.02
C TYR A 45 -3.15 -0.60 -23.55
N TRP A 46 -2.06 -0.14 -24.19
CA TRP A 46 -1.93 -0.08 -25.63
C TRP A 46 -2.09 -1.47 -26.28
N ARG A 47 -1.43 -2.51 -25.76
CA ARG A 47 -1.53 -3.87 -26.32
C ARG A 47 -2.88 -4.55 -26.07
N ALA A 48 -3.59 -4.15 -25.02
CA ALA A 48 -4.94 -4.64 -24.73
C ALA A 48 -6.03 -3.91 -25.50
N GLY A 49 -5.76 -2.66 -25.94
CA GLY A 49 -6.79 -1.72 -26.34
C GLY A 49 -7.67 -1.23 -25.18
N GLY A 50 -7.14 -1.22 -23.95
CA GLY A 50 -7.90 -0.78 -22.77
C GLY A 50 -7.37 -1.29 -21.42
N MET A 51 -8.12 -1.02 -20.34
CA MET A 51 -7.79 -1.47 -18.96
C MET A 51 -8.22 -2.93 -18.72
N ASP A 52 -7.66 -3.86 -19.49
CA ASP A 52 -7.94 -5.29 -19.35
C ASP A 52 -7.15 -5.93 -18.21
N ALA A 53 -7.85 -6.44 -17.19
CA ALA A 53 -7.22 -7.01 -16.01
C ALA A 53 -6.41 -8.29 -16.32
N PHE A 54 -6.80 -9.08 -17.31
CA PHE A 54 -6.09 -10.30 -17.68
C PHE A 54 -4.70 -9.95 -18.23
N THR A 55 -4.66 -9.06 -19.21
CA THR A 55 -3.44 -8.57 -19.84
C THR A 55 -2.43 -8.06 -18.81
N PHE A 56 -2.88 -7.19 -17.89
CA PHE A 56 -2.02 -6.63 -16.86
C PHE A 56 -1.49 -7.68 -15.86
N LYS A 57 -2.32 -8.67 -15.50
CA LYS A 57 -1.90 -9.77 -14.62
C LYS A 57 -0.90 -10.72 -15.29
N VAL A 58 -1.02 -10.94 -16.60
CA VAL A 58 -0.03 -11.72 -17.37
C VAL A 58 1.35 -11.06 -17.31
N THR A 59 1.43 -9.73 -17.50
CA THR A 59 2.71 -9.01 -17.35
C THR A 59 3.29 -9.16 -15.94
N ASN A 60 2.47 -9.04 -14.90
CA ASN A 60 2.94 -9.25 -13.53
C ASN A 60 3.48 -10.67 -13.31
N LEU A 61 2.82 -11.68 -13.87
CA LEU A 61 3.26 -13.07 -13.76
C LEU A 61 4.57 -13.31 -14.50
N ILE A 62 4.75 -12.73 -15.69
CA ILE A 62 6.02 -12.76 -16.43
C ILE A 62 7.13 -12.11 -15.60
N ILE A 63 6.89 -10.92 -15.05
CA ILE A 63 7.86 -10.22 -14.18
C ILE A 63 8.21 -11.09 -12.98
N HIS A 64 7.23 -11.65 -12.27
CA HIS A 64 7.47 -12.53 -11.13
C HIS A 64 8.26 -13.79 -11.51
N THR A 65 8.00 -14.37 -12.68
CA THR A 65 8.73 -15.53 -13.19
C THR A 65 10.19 -15.18 -13.46
N LEU A 66 10.45 -14.05 -14.14
CA LEU A 66 11.80 -13.55 -14.38
C LEU A 66 12.52 -13.24 -13.06
N THR A 67 11.85 -12.59 -12.11
CA THR A 67 12.37 -12.34 -10.76
C THR A 67 12.75 -13.65 -10.05
N SER A 68 11.93 -14.69 -10.19
CA SER A 68 12.19 -16.00 -9.59
C SER A 68 13.41 -16.70 -10.22
N LEU A 69 13.63 -16.55 -11.52
CA LEU A 69 14.84 -17.06 -12.21
C LEU A 69 16.10 -16.29 -11.80
N ILE A 70 16.01 -14.97 -11.65
CA ILE A 70 17.08 -14.12 -11.12
C ILE A 70 17.40 -14.51 -9.67
N MET A 71 16.35 -14.73 -8.86
CA MET A 71 16.46 -15.19 -7.48
C MET A 71 17.22 -16.52 -7.39
N LEU A 72 16.88 -17.49 -8.25
CA LEU A 72 17.59 -18.76 -8.34
C LEU A 72 19.09 -18.56 -8.61
N GLY A 73 19.44 -17.68 -9.56
CA GLY A 73 20.82 -17.33 -9.87
C GLY A 73 21.55 -16.68 -8.69
N PHE A 74 20.92 -15.69 -8.06
CA PHE A 74 21.43 -14.99 -6.88
C PHE A 74 21.68 -15.94 -5.70
N VAL A 75 20.67 -16.72 -5.31
CA VAL A 75 20.76 -17.67 -4.18
C VAL A 75 21.81 -18.72 -4.45
N ARG A 76 21.89 -19.28 -5.67
CA ARG A 76 22.95 -20.23 -6.03
C ARG A 76 24.33 -19.64 -5.79
N GLN A 77 24.57 -18.40 -6.23
CA GLN A 77 25.87 -17.76 -6.02
C GLN A 77 26.14 -17.44 -4.55
N LEU A 78 25.10 -17.09 -3.77
CA LEU A 78 25.19 -16.90 -2.33
C LEU A 78 25.58 -18.20 -1.61
N LEU A 79 24.95 -19.32 -1.95
CA LEU A 79 25.27 -20.64 -1.38
C LEU A 79 26.70 -21.08 -1.73
N LEU A 80 27.15 -20.83 -2.97
CA LEU A 80 28.54 -21.09 -3.36
C LEU A 80 29.53 -20.20 -2.58
N ALA A 81 29.18 -18.94 -2.32
CA ALA A 81 30.02 -18.01 -1.58
C ALA A 81 30.22 -18.42 -0.11
N VAL A 82 29.28 -19.18 0.47
CA VAL A 82 29.42 -19.80 1.80
C VAL A 82 29.88 -21.26 1.75
N HIS A 83 30.58 -21.63 0.67
CA HIS A 83 31.26 -22.90 0.49
C HIS A 83 30.36 -24.14 0.44
N TRP A 84 29.11 -24.00 0.03
CA TRP A 84 28.34 -25.18 -0.35
C TRP A 84 28.91 -25.77 -1.64
N ASN A 85 28.92 -27.10 -1.74
CA ASN A 85 29.31 -27.74 -2.98
C ASN A 85 28.29 -27.43 -4.10
N ALA A 86 28.74 -27.46 -5.36
CA ALA A 86 27.94 -27.00 -6.50
C ALA A 86 26.61 -27.75 -6.66
N LYS A 87 26.59 -29.07 -6.39
CA LYS A 87 25.37 -29.89 -6.49
C LYS A 87 24.34 -29.51 -5.43
N HIS A 88 24.76 -29.29 -4.18
CA HIS A 88 23.86 -28.88 -3.12
C HIS A 88 23.44 -27.41 -3.29
N ALA A 89 24.31 -26.56 -3.81
CA ALA A 89 23.98 -25.16 -4.10
C ALA A 89 22.89 -25.04 -5.18
N ILE A 90 22.91 -25.84 -6.25
CA ILE A 90 21.85 -25.77 -7.26
C ILE A 90 20.50 -26.25 -6.72
N TRP A 91 20.45 -27.40 -6.03
CA TRP A 91 19.21 -27.91 -5.45
C TRP A 91 18.67 -27.04 -4.32
N GLY A 92 19.56 -26.55 -3.45
CA GLY A 92 19.20 -25.60 -2.39
C GLY A 92 18.63 -24.31 -2.97
N ALA A 93 19.26 -23.75 -4.01
CA ALA A 93 18.76 -22.55 -4.67
C ALA A 93 17.41 -22.79 -5.37
N LEU A 94 17.20 -23.96 -5.99
CA LEU A 94 15.91 -24.35 -6.56
C LEU A 94 14.82 -24.40 -5.49
N ILE A 95 15.07 -25.07 -4.37
CA ILE A 95 14.09 -25.19 -3.28
C ILE A 95 13.79 -23.81 -2.67
N ILE A 96 14.82 -23.00 -2.38
CA ILE A 96 14.65 -21.67 -1.78
C ILE A 96 13.93 -20.70 -2.73
N ALA A 97 14.33 -20.66 -4.00
CA ALA A 97 13.70 -19.78 -4.99
C ALA A 97 12.25 -20.22 -5.27
N LEU A 98 11.99 -21.53 -5.34
CA LEU A 98 10.63 -22.04 -5.48
C LEU A 98 9.79 -21.70 -4.24
N ALA A 99 10.29 -21.99 -3.04
CA ALA A 99 9.61 -21.67 -1.79
C ALA A 99 9.26 -20.18 -1.68
N TRP A 100 10.16 -19.29 -2.14
CA TRP A 100 9.90 -17.86 -2.23
C TRP A 100 8.83 -17.54 -3.28
N ALA A 101 8.94 -18.11 -4.49
CA ALA A 101 8.05 -17.81 -5.61
C ALA A 101 6.60 -18.25 -5.35
N ILE A 102 6.41 -19.43 -4.76
CA ILE A 102 5.07 -19.99 -4.50
C ILE A 102 4.57 -19.69 -3.09
N HIS A 103 5.23 -18.82 -2.32
CA HIS A 103 4.74 -18.43 -0.99
C HIS A 103 3.42 -17.65 -1.12
N PRO A 104 2.40 -17.90 -0.30
CA PRO A 104 1.08 -17.25 -0.45
C PRO A 104 1.10 -15.73 -0.25
N MET A 105 2.08 -15.20 0.47
CA MET A 105 2.29 -13.73 0.55
C MET A 105 2.60 -13.09 -0.81
N GLN A 106 3.08 -13.85 -1.79
CA GLN A 106 3.34 -13.32 -3.13
C GLN A 106 2.06 -12.93 -3.86
N VAL A 107 0.90 -13.49 -3.48
CA VAL A 107 -0.37 -13.24 -4.17
C VAL A 107 -0.73 -11.76 -4.15
N SER A 108 -0.56 -11.07 -3.03
CA SER A 108 -0.90 -9.65 -2.91
C SER A 108 0.08 -8.71 -3.65
N SER A 109 1.26 -9.20 -4.01
CA SER A 109 2.22 -8.47 -4.87
C SER A 109 2.02 -8.76 -6.36
N VAL A 110 1.71 -10.01 -6.71
CA VAL A 110 1.62 -10.45 -8.11
C VAL A 110 0.24 -10.18 -8.70
N LEU A 111 -0.84 -10.52 -7.98
CA LEU A 111 -2.21 -10.38 -8.50
C LEU A 111 -2.78 -8.98 -8.34
N TYR A 112 -2.24 -8.17 -7.41
CA TYR A 112 -2.62 -6.77 -7.29
C TYR A 112 -1.86 -5.94 -8.33
N ILE A 113 -2.52 -5.61 -9.43
CA ILE A 113 -1.91 -5.02 -10.64
C ILE A 113 -0.93 -3.87 -10.32
N VAL A 114 -1.36 -2.92 -9.48
CA VAL A 114 -0.54 -1.74 -9.16
C VAL A 114 0.76 -2.08 -8.42
N GLN A 115 0.83 -3.22 -7.73
CA GLN A 115 2.03 -3.72 -7.05
C GLN A 115 3.08 -4.26 -8.02
N ARG A 116 2.86 -4.16 -9.33
CA ARG A 116 3.93 -4.31 -10.33
C ARG A 116 5.16 -3.47 -9.99
N MET A 117 4.96 -2.27 -9.44
CA MET A 117 6.03 -1.39 -8.94
C MET A 117 6.98 -2.15 -8.00
N GLN A 118 6.42 -2.90 -7.04
CA GLN A 118 7.17 -3.73 -6.11
C GLN A 118 7.88 -4.88 -6.83
N THR A 119 7.17 -5.60 -7.69
CA THR A 119 7.74 -6.78 -8.36
C THR A 119 8.90 -6.44 -9.30
N MET A 120 8.82 -5.31 -10.02
CA MET A 120 9.87 -4.82 -10.90
C MET A 120 11.05 -4.24 -10.10
N GLU A 121 10.78 -3.49 -9.03
CA GLU A 121 11.82 -2.99 -8.14
C GLU A 121 12.69 -4.14 -7.61
N VAL A 122 12.05 -5.20 -7.10
CA VAL A 122 12.76 -6.38 -6.58
C VAL A 122 13.49 -7.16 -7.67
N MET A 123 12.94 -7.26 -8.88
CA MET A 123 13.63 -7.87 -10.02
C MET A 123 14.99 -7.20 -10.27
N PHE A 124 15.00 -5.88 -10.37
CA PHE A 124 16.21 -5.10 -10.62
C PHE A 124 17.12 -5.04 -9.39
N MET A 125 16.57 -4.99 -8.19
CA MET A 125 17.37 -5.05 -6.96
C MET A 125 18.11 -6.40 -6.82
N LEU A 126 17.47 -7.53 -7.13
CA LEU A 126 18.13 -8.83 -7.11
C LEU A 126 19.20 -8.94 -8.20
N LEU A 127 18.98 -8.37 -9.39
CA LEU A 127 20.02 -8.25 -10.42
C LEU A 127 21.22 -7.43 -9.91
N ALA A 128 20.95 -6.33 -9.20
CA ALA A 128 22.00 -5.50 -8.61
C ALA A 128 22.79 -6.26 -7.54
N LEU A 129 22.10 -6.96 -6.63
CA LEU A 129 22.71 -7.77 -5.57
C LEU A 129 23.50 -8.95 -6.13
N TRP A 130 22.97 -9.62 -7.15
CA TRP A 130 23.67 -10.69 -7.85
C TRP A 130 24.94 -10.18 -8.54
N SER A 131 24.84 -9.05 -9.23
CA SER A 131 25.99 -8.40 -9.88
C SER A 131 27.05 -7.99 -8.86
N TYR A 132 26.63 -7.43 -7.72
CA TYR A 132 27.53 -7.13 -6.61
C TYR A 132 28.24 -8.38 -6.10
N LEU A 133 27.52 -9.47 -5.87
CA LEU A 133 28.08 -10.72 -5.38
C LEU A 133 29.14 -11.29 -6.35
N VAL A 134 28.86 -11.29 -7.65
CA VAL A 134 29.83 -11.71 -8.68
C VAL A 134 31.03 -10.76 -8.75
N MET A 135 30.82 -9.44 -8.65
CA MET A 135 31.90 -8.45 -8.55
C MET A 135 32.86 -8.79 -7.41
N ARG A 136 32.31 -9.11 -6.23
CA ARG A 136 33.10 -9.42 -5.03
C ARG A 136 33.84 -10.73 -5.14
N GLN A 137 33.26 -11.77 -5.73
CA GLN A 137 33.97 -13.02 -6.04
C GLN A 137 35.20 -12.75 -6.94
N VAL A 138 35.06 -11.92 -7.99
CA VAL A 138 36.19 -11.53 -8.85
C VAL A 138 37.26 -10.76 -8.07
N GLN A 139 36.86 -9.85 -7.18
CA GLN A 139 37.79 -9.08 -6.34
C GLN A 139 38.50 -9.92 -5.28
N LEU A 140 37.87 -10.97 -4.77
CA LEU A 140 38.50 -11.96 -3.90
C LEU A 140 39.57 -12.75 -4.67
N ALA A 141 39.32 -13.08 -5.94
CA ALA A 141 40.30 -13.71 -6.83
C ALA A 141 41.38 -12.75 -7.36
N GLY A 142 41.44 -11.50 -6.87
CA GLY A 142 42.44 -10.50 -7.26
C GLY A 142 42.11 -9.70 -8.53
N GLY A 143 40.97 -9.96 -9.19
CA GLY A 143 40.49 -9.17 -10.33
C GLY A 143 39.83 -7.84 -9.91
N ARG A 144 39.51 -6.97 -10.89
CA ARG A 144 38.89 -5.66 -10.62
C ARG A 144 37.36 -5.69 -10.47
N GLY A 145 36.67 -6.58 -11.21
CA GLY A 145 35.20 -6.72 -11.16
C GLY A 145 34.38 -5.55 -11.76
N ARG A 146 35.01 -4.55 -12.39
CA ARG A 146 34.37 -3.28 -12.81
C ARG A 146 33.06 -3.44 -13.60
N ARG A 147 33.02 -4.35 -14.58
CA ARG A 147 31.82 -4.60 -15.39
C ARG A 147 30.59 -4.97 -14.56
N TYR A 148 30.80 -5.75 -13.51
CA TYR A 148 29.74 -6.17 -12.60
C TYR A 148 29.36 -5.05 -11.62
N GLY A 149 30.31 -4.20 -11.24
CA GLY A 149 30.02 -2.98 -10.48
C GLY A 149 29.14 -2.00 -11.26
N VAL A 150 29.45 -1.77 -12.54
CA VAL A 150 28.60 -0.94 -13.44
C VAL A 150 27.20 -1.56 -13.57
N LEU A 151 27.12 -2.87 -13.82
CA LEU A 151 25.83 -3.57 -13.91
C LEU A 151 25.03 -3.46 -12.61
N ALA A 152 25.69 -3.56 -11.44
CA ALA A 152 25.03 -3.41 -10.15
C ALA A 152 24.43 -2.01 -9.97
N ILE A 153 25.17 -0.96 -10.33
CA ILE A 153 24.70 0.43 -10.25
C ILE A 153 23.53 0.65 -11.23
N VAL A 154 23.67 0.23 -12.48
CA VAL A 154 22.61 0.38 -13.49
C VAL A 154 21.34 -0.35 -13.05
N ALA A 155 21.44 -1.59 -12.60
CA ALA A 155 20.30 -2.35 -12.09
C ALA A 155 19.67 -1.67 -10.86
N TRP A 156 20.49 -1.13 -9.95
CA TRP A 156 19.96 -0.39 -8.80
C TRP A 156 19.21 0.90 -9.20
N LEU A 157 19.72 1.66 -10.17
CA LEU A 157 19.03 2.85 -10.69
C LEU A 157 17.69 2.48 -11.36
N LEU A 158 17.63 1.35 -12.08
CA LEU A 158 16.37 0.83 -12.60
C LEU A 158 15.39 0.41 -11.48
N ALA A 159 15.90 -0.15 -10.39
CA ALA A 159 15.07 -0.46 -9.21
C ALA A 159 14.49 0.82 -8.58
N LEU A 160 15.31 1.88 -8.43
CA LEU A 160 14.86 3.20 -7.94
C LEU A 160 13.83 3.84 -8.87
N ALA A 161 13.96 3.66 -10.19
CA ALA A 161 12.97 4.10 -11.17
C ALA A 161 11.65 3.30 -11.11
N CYS A 162 11.62 2.17 -10.39
CA CYS A 162 10.40 1.42 -10.11
C CYS A 162 9.76 1.81 -8.79
N LYS A 163 10.56 1.93 -7.71
CA LYS A 163 10.08 2.28 -6.37
C LYS A 163 11.22 2.80 -5.49
N GLU A 164 10.89 3.76 -4.65
CA GLU A 164 11.78 4.42 -3.71
C GLU A 164 12.37 3.49 -2.63
N ASP A 165 11.68 2.38 -2.32
CA ASP A 165 12.16 1.33 -1.40
C ASP A 165 13.52 0.78 -1.84
N ALA A 166 13.89 0.91 -3.12
CA ALA A 166 15.16 0.46 -3.65
C ALA A 166 16.39 1.12 -3.01
N ILE A 167 16.21 2.24 -2.29
CA ILE A 167 17.29 2.99 -1.63
C ILE A 167 18.10 2.14 -0.64
N ILE A 168 17.57 1.00 -0.18
CA ILE A 168 18.23 0.09 0.76
C ILE A 168 19.38 -0.74 0.15
N PHE A 169 19.64 -0.69 -1.16
CA PHE A 169 20.67 -1.51 -1.80
C PHE A 169 22.08 -1.41 -1.14
N PRO A 170 22.60 -0.22 -0.76
CA PRO A 170 23.88 -0.15 -0.05
C PRO A 170 23.84 -0.85 1.32
N LEU A 171 22.71 -0.81 2.03
CA LEU A 171 22.52 -1.54 3.27
C LEU A 171 22.55 -3.06 3.02
N LEU A 172 21.86 -3.55 1.99
CA LEU A 172 21.86 -4.98 1.67
C LEU A 172 23.24 -5.50 1.23
N THR A 173 24.01 -4.72 0.47
CA THR A 173 25.39 -5.08 0.12
C THR A 173 26.34 -5.01 1.32
N LEU A 174 26.13 -4.06 2.25
CA LEU A 174 26.83 -4.05 3.54
C LEU A 174 26.56 -5.33 4.33
N LEU A 175 25.33 -5.85 4.34
CA LEU A 175 25.03 -7.11 4.99
C LEU A 175 25.78 -8.28 4.37
N ILE A 176 25.90 -8.33 3.03
CA ILE A 176 26.74 -9.32 2.33
C ILE A 176 28.21 -9.21 2.78
N GLU A 177 28.74 -7.99 2.92
CA GLU A 177 30.12 -7.80 3.41
C GLU A 177 30.29 -8.18 4.88
N VAL A 178 29.32 -7.92 5.74
CA VAL A 178 29.43 -8.21 7.18
C VAL A 178 29.32 -9.71 7.47
N THR A 179 28.50 -10.44 6.72
CA THR A 179 28.24 -11.86 6.97
C THR A 179 29.04 -12.79 6.05
N ILE A 180 29.00 -12.56 4.74
CA ILE A 180 29.54 -13.50 3.72
C ILE A 180 31.02 -13.21 3.47
N PHE A 181 31.36 -12.02 2.99
CA PHE A 181 32.73 -11.73 2.50
C PHE A 181 33.68 -11.16 3.54
N ARG A 182 33.16 -10.64 4.66
CA ARG A 182 33.93 -10.07 5.79
C ARG A 182 34.88 -8.96 5.37
N PHE A 183 34.49 -8.19 4.35
CA PHE A 183 35.32 -7.16 3.71
C PHE A 183 36.67 -7.68 3.17
N ASN A 184 36.83 -8.99 2.94
CA ASN A 184 38.06 -9.52 2.38
C ASN A 184 38.14 -9.27 0.87
N ALA A 185 39.35 -9.08 0.36
CA ALA A 185 39.63 -8.91 -1.06
C ALA A 185 41.04 -9.41 -1.36
N GLY A 186 41.31 -9.83 -2.59
CA GLY A 186 42.65 -10.23 -3.03
C GLY A 186 43.63 -9.05 -3.11
N GLN A 187 43.14 -7.81 -3.15
CA GLN A 187 43.96 -6.60 -3.16
C GLN A 187 43.69 -5.74 -1.91
N VAL A 188 44.77 -5.27 -1.26
CA VAL A 188 44.71 -4.44 -0.04
C VAL A 188 43.96 -3.13 -0.29
N ILE A 189 44.18 -2.50 -1.46
CA ILE A 189 43.51 -1.24 -1.81
C ILE A 189 41.98 -1.40 -1.89
N VAL A 190 41.49 -2.52 -2.43
CA VAL A 190 40.06 -2.82 -2.51
C VAL A 190 39.48 -3.05 -1.12
N LYS A 191 40.16 -3.83 -0.27
CA LYS A 191 39.75 -4.06 1.13
C LYS A 191 39.64 -2.75 1.91
N ARG A 192 40.64 -1.86 1.80
CA ARG A 192 40.64 -0.55 2.46
C ARG A 192 39.54 0.35 1.90
N GLY A 193 39.42 0.41 0.57
CA GLY A 193 38.40 1.21 -0.12
C GLY A 193 36.98 0.82 0.25
N LEU A 194 36.67 -0.49 0.36
CA LEU A 194 35.36 -0.95 0.80
C LEU A 194 35.04 -0.49 2.22
N LYS A 195 35.95 -0.71 3.17
CA LYS A 195 35.75 -0.27 4.56
C LYS A 195 35.52 1.24 4.63
N GLN A 196 36.35 2.02 3.97
CA GLN A 196 36.22 3.49 3.93
C GLN A 196 34.90 3.93 3.28
N SER A 197 34.50 3.30 2.17
CA SER A 197 33.27 3.65 1.46
C SER A 197 32.04 3.35 2.31
N TYR A 198 31.98 2.20 2.98
CA TYR A 198 30.86 1.86 3.87
C TYR A 198 30.86 2.68 5.15
N THR A 199 32.02 3.00 5.72
CA THR A 199 32.12 3.94 6.86
C THR A 199 31.59 5.32 6.48
N LEU A 200 32.03 5.87 5.33
CA LEU A 200 31.54 7.15 4.85
C LEU A 200 30.04 7.12 4.55
N PHE A 201 29.57 6.08 3.86
CA PHE A 201 28.15 5.87 3.59
C PHE A 201 27.33 5.88 4.88
N PHE A 202 27.76 5.16 5.91
CA PHE A 202 27.03 5.08 7.17
C PHE A 202 27.01 6.43 7.92
N ILE A 203 28.12 7.18 7.90
CA ILE A 203 28.18 8.54 8.45
C ILE A 203 27.19 9.45 7.71
N VAL A 204 27.26 9.50 6.39
CA VAL A 204 26.36 10.32 5.55
C VAL A 204 24.91 9.91 5.77
N PHE A 205 24.63 8.62 5.84
CA PHE A 205 23.30 8.08 6.11
C PHE A 205 22.77 8.53 7.47
N ILE A 206 23.55 8.41 8.55
CA ILE A 206 23.15 8.88 9.89
C ILE A 206 22.86 10.38 9.85
N LEU A 207 23.75 11.17 9.25
CA LEU A 207 23.57 12.62 9.16
C LEU A 207 22.28 12.96 8.37
N ALA A 208 22.07 12.36 7.20
CA ALA A 208 20.86 12.55 6.42
C ALA A 208 19.61 12.10 7.17
N TYR A 209 19.68 10.97 7.88
CA TYR A 209 18.55 10.45 8.66
C TYR A 209 18.17 11.40 9.81
N CYS A 210 19.15 11.86 10.59
CA CYS A 210 18.93 12.75 11.73
C CYS A 210 18.54 14.18 11.33
N PHE A 211 19.15 14.73 10.28
CA PHE A 211 18.97 16.15 9.91
C PHE A 211 18.01 16.39 8.74
N VAL A 212 17.61 15.34 8.00
CA VAL A 212 16.67 15.47 6.87
C VAL A 212 15.44 14.59 7.04
N ILE A 213 15.62 13.28 7.28
CA ILE A 213 14.48 12.34 7.30
C ILE A 213 13.61 12.54 8.53
N ILE A 214 14.18 12.54 9.74
CA ILE A 214 13.42 12.74 10.98
C ILE A 214 12.71 14.10 10.98
N PRO A 215 13.37 15.25 10.69
CA PRO A 215 12.69 16.53 10.70
C PRO A 215 11.58 16.68 9.65
N ARG A 216 11.72 15.99 8.50
CA ARG A 216 10.73 16.07 7.40
C ARG A 216 9.54 15.15 7.58
N TYR A 217 9.78 13.93 8.05
CA TYR A 217 8.75 12.88 8.11
C TYR A 217 8.30 12.53 9.53
N GLY A 218 9.16 12.73 10.53
CA GLY A 218 8.83 12.52 11.92
C GLY A 218 7.82 13.57 12.40
N CYS A 219 6.62 13.12 12.74
CA CYS A 219 5.55 13.95 13.27
C CYS A 219 4.84 13.29 14.47
N LEU A 220 4.40 14.12 15.42
CA LEU A 220 3.52 13.73 16.54
C LEU A 220 2.03 13.71 16.16
N ASP A 221 1.67 14.31 15.02
CA ASP A 221 0.31 14.33 14.50
C ASP A 221 0.32 14.13 12.98
N TYR A 222 0.11 12.89 12.54
CA TYR A 222 -0.02 12.61 11.12
C TYR A 222 -1.41 13.00 10.64
N CYS A 223 -1.48 14.01 9.77
CA CYS A 223 -2.73 14.39 9.14
C CYS A 223 -3.42 13.17 8.49
N GLY A 224 -4.64 12.87 8.95
CA GLY A 224 -5.47 11.78 8.41
C GLY A 224 -5.12 10.36 8.90
N ARG A 225 -4.27 10.23 9.93
CA ARG A 225 -3.97 8.98 10.63
C ARG A 225 -4.36 9.07 12.10
N ASP A 226 -4.61 7.91 12.69
CA ASP A 226 -4.96 7.67 14.09
C ASP A 226 -3.73 7.32 14.95
N PHE A 227 -2.54 7.41 14.37
CA PHE A 227 -1.26 7.18 15.05
C PHE A 227 -0.23 8.23 14.64
N ASN A 228 0.80 8.39 15.48
CA ASN A 228 1.96 9.23 15.21
C ASN A 228 3.22 8.41 14.88
N SER A 229 4.37 9.08 14.71
CA SER A 229 5.64 8.43 14.37
C SER A 229 6.12 7.42 15.41
N ILE A 230 5.98 7.75 16.70
CA ILE A 230 6.45 6.91 17.81
C ILE A 230 5.58 5.67 17.90
N GLU A 231 4.25 5.86 17.90
CA GLU A 231 3.28 4.78 17.92
C GLU A 231 3.44 3.87 16.71
N ARG A 232 3.71 4.46 15.53
CA ARG A 232 4.06 3.69 14.34
C ARG A 232 5.29 2.83 14.57
N LEU A 233 6.43 3.38 15.01
CA LEU A 233 7.66 2.62 15.25
C LEU A 233 7.45 1.49 16.28
N LEU A 234 6.73 1.76 17.37
CA LEU A 234 6.36 0.76 18.36
C LEU A 234 5.50 -0.35 17.75
N THR A 235 4.50 0.03 16.96
CA THR A 235 3.60 -0.91 16.28
C THR A 235 4.37 -1.75 15.26
N GLN A 236 5.33 -1.16 14.54
CA GLN A 236 6.14 -1.87 13.55
C GLN A 236 6.93 -3.03 14.14
N ALA A 237 7.37 -2.96 15.41
CA ALA A 237 7.99 -4.12 16.06
C ALA A 237 7.07 -5.34 16.07
N ARG A 238 5.77 -5.14 16.38
CA ARG A 238 4.77 -6.21 16.38
C ARG A 238 4.39 -6.64 14.96
N VAL A 239 4.33 -5.70 14.01
CA VAL A 239 4.06 -5.99 12.60
C VAL A 239 5.16 -6.87 12.01
N LEU A 240 6.43 -6.60 12.31
CA LEU A 240 7.55 -7.43 11.84
C LEU A 240 7.48 -8.84 12.42
N MET A 241 7.09 -8.99 13.68
CA MET A 241 6.87 -10.32 14.28
C MET A 241 5.68 -11.04 13.66
N MET A 242 4.59 -10.32 13.36
CA MET A 242 3.45 -10.86 12.61
C MET A 242 3.88 -11.33 11.22
N TYR A 243 4.68 -10.55 10.49
CA TYR A 243 5.22 -10.96 9.19
C TYR A 243 6.08 -12.22 9.32
N ILE A 244 6.98 -12.32 10.29
CA ILE A 244 7.73 -13.57 10.54
C ILE A 244 6.77 -14.75 10.76
N GLY A 245 5.72 -14.56 11.57
CA GLY A 245 4.69 -15.57 11.78
C GLY A 245 3.96 -15.98 10.49
N GLN A 246 3.55 -15.01 9.69
CA GLN A 246 2.90 -15.21 8.39
C GLN A 246 3.79 -15.90 7.35
N ILE A 247 5.11 -15.71 7.44
CA ILE A 247 6.10 -16.38 6.60
C ILE A 247 6.30 -17.84 7.03
N LEU A 248 6.45 -18.07 8.34
CA LEU A 248 6.73 -19.40 8.87
C LEU A 248 5.49 -20.29 8.90
N TRP A 249 4.31 -19.68 9.04
CA TRP A 249 3.03 -20.37 9.18
C TRP A 249 1.94 -19.74 8.30
N PRO A 250 2.03 -19.91 6.97
CA PRO A 250 1.19 -19.18 6.02
C PRO A 250 -0.19 -19.83 5.82
N ILE A 251 -1.05 -19.72 6.82
CA ILE A 251 -2.46 -20.12 6.71
C ILE A 251 -3.22 -19.06 5.89
N PRO A 252 -4.09 -19.44 4.94
CA PRO A 252 -4.85 -18.50 4.13
C PRO A 252 -5.59 -17.39 4.92
N ASP A 253 -6.15 -17.71 6.09
CA ASP A 253 -6.90 -16.76 6.92
C ASP A 253 -6.01 -15.79 7.71
N ALA A 254 -4.69 -16.00 7.76
CA ALA A 254 -3.76 -15.03 8.32
C ALA A 254 -3.49 -13.82 7.39
N PHE A 255 -3.92 -13.91 6.13
CA PHE A 255 -3.73 -12.91 5.08
C PHE A 255 -5.02 -12.11 4.86
N VAL A 256 -5.07 -10.93 5.48
CA VAL A 256 -6.21 -10.01 5.47
C VAL A 256 -5.81 -8.81 4.63
N PHE A 257 -6.49 -8.56 3.51
CA PHE A 257 -6.12 -7.49 2.57
C PHE A 257 -6.17 -6.09 3.21
N THR A 258 -7.04 -5.90 4.20
CA THR A 258 -7.19 -4.66 4.98
C THR A 258 -6.85 -4.91 6.44
N TYR A 259 -5.88 -4.17 6.97
CA TYR A 259 -5.38 -4.25 8.35
C TYR A 259 -5.72 -2.99 9.16
N ASP A 260 -6.82 -2.31 8.84
CA ASP A 260 -7.24 -1.08 9.51
C ASP A 260 -7.67 -1.29 10.97
N THR A 261 -7.92 -2.54 11.37
CA THR A 261 -8.23 -2.96 12.74
C THR A 261 -6.99 -3.39 13.54
N TYR A 262 -5.80 -3.39 12.93
CA TYR A 262 -4.59 -3.84 13.62
C TYR A 262 -4.28 -2.93 14.82
N PRO A 263 -4.19 -3.46 16.06
CA PRO A 263 -4.08 -2.62 17.25
C PRO A 263 -2.82 -1.76 17.24
N ILE A 264 -2.97 -0.46 17.41
CA ILE A 264 -1.86 0.50 17.53
C ILE A 264 -1.18 0.35 18.90
N SER A 265 0.15 0.40 18.89
CA SER A 265 0.95 0.44 20.10
C SER A 265 1.13 1.87 20.59
N HIS A 266 0.31 2.29 21.56
CA HIS A 266 0.40 3.61 22.20
C HIS A 266 1.55 3.71 23.21
N SER A 267 2.03 2.58 23.72
CA SER A 267 3.19 2.52 24.62
C SER A 267 3.88 1.15 24.54
N LEU A 268 4.96 0.97 25.30
CA LEU A 268 5.65 -0.33 25.42
C LEU A 268 4.75 -1.43 26.02
N TRP A 269 3.74 -1.06 26.79
CA TRP A 269 2.87 -1.98 27.54
C TRP A 269 1.44 -2.07 27.00
N GLN A 270 1.06 -1.18 26.09
CA GLN A 270 -0.28 -1.12 25.52
C GLN A 270 -0.20 -1.23 24.00
N PRO A 271 -0.34 -2.45 23.45
CA PRO A 271 -0.44 -3.74 24.16
C PRO A 271 0.92 -4.28 24.65
N TRP A 272 0.91 -5.19 25.62
CA TRP A 272 2.12 -5.80 26.21
C TRP A 272 2.94 -6.60 25.19
N THR A 273 2.31 -7.00 24.07
CA THR A 273 3.00 -7.65 22.96
C THR A 273 4.01 -6.73 22.27
N THR A 274 3.96 -5.41 22.53
CA THR A 274 4.93 -4.44 22.02
C THR A 274 6.31 -4.69 22.60
N ILE A 275 6.44 -4.70 23.93
CA ILE A 275 7.73 -4.93 24.58
C ILE A 275 8.28 -6.33 24.26
N THR A 276 7.44 -7.36 24.22
CA THR A 276 7.91 -8.72 23.89
C THR A 276 8.36 -8.84 22.44
N SER A 277 7.72 -8.13 21.50
CA SER A 277 8.17 -8.06 20.10
C SER A 277 9.51 -7.35 19.99
N ILE A 278 9.70 -6.22 20.68
CA ILE A 278 10.98 -5.50 20.70
C ILE A 278 12.10 -6.39 21.28
N LEU A 279 11.86 -7.03 22.42
CA LEU A 279 12.84 -7.93 23.04
C LEU A 279 13.17 -9.12 22.14
N THR A 280 12.17 -9.68 21.44
CA THR A 280 12.38 -10.79 20.50
C THR A 280 13.22 -10.34 19.29
N ILE A 281 12.96 -9.14 18.74
CA ILE A 281 13.77 -8.58 17.67
C ILE A 281 15.22 -8.37 18.13
N ILE A 282 15.43 -7.78 19.31
CA ILE A 282 16.78 -7.60 19.88
C ILE A 282 17.48 -8.95 20.05
N ALA A 283 16.78 -9.97 20.57
CA ALA A 283 17.31 -11.31 20.72
C ALA A 283 17.68 -11.95 19.36
N LEU A 284 16.81 -11.85 18.35
CA LEU A 284 17.08 -12.35 17.00
C LEU A 284 18.27 -11.65 16.34
N MET A 285 18.37 -10.33 16.45
CA MET A 285 19.48 -9.55 15.91
C MET A 285 20.80 -9.88 16.61
N THR A 286 20.76 -10.07 17.93
CA THR A 286 21.93 -10.48 18.73
C THR A 286 22.36 -11.90 18.37
N TRP A 287 21.42 -12.82 18.24
CA TRP A 287 21.68 -14.20 17.84
C TRP A 287 22.30 -14.26 16.43
N ALA A 288 21.70 -13.56 15.46
CA ALA A 288 22.26 -13.41 14.11
C ALA A 288 23.67 -12.83 14.15
N TRP A 289 23.91 -11.80 14.95
CA TRP A 289 25.24 -11.20 15.10
C TRP A 289 26.25 -12.18 15.65
N MET A 290 25.94 -12.89 16.73
CA MET A 290 26.82 -13.90 17.33
C MET A 290 27.13 -15.03 16.36
N TRP A 291 26.15 -15.43 15.54
CA TRP A 291 26.27 -16.55 14.62
C TRP A 291 26.83 -16.17 13.24
N ARG A 292 27.04 -14.89 12.94
CA ARG A 292 27.46 -14.42 11.61
C ARG A 292 28.71 -15.08 11.03
N LEU A 293 29.60 -15.60 11.89
CA LEU A 293 30.81 -16.29 11.44
C LEU A 293 30.64 -17.80 11.26
N ARG A 294 29.70 -18.42 11.99
CA ARG A 294 29.46 -19.87 12.01
C ARG A 294 28.32 -20.28 11.08
N HIS A 295 27.26 -19.48 11.08
CA HIS A 295 26.03 -19.63 10.30
C HIS A 295 25.76 -18.32 9.53
N PRO A 296 26.60 -17.99 8.53
CA PRO A 296 26.53 -16.72 7.82
C PRO A 296 25.22 -16.53 7.04
N LEU A 297 24.61 -17.61 6.54
CA LEU A 297 23.30 -17.54 5.87
C LEU A 297 22.17 -17.23 6.83
N PHE A 298 22.17 -17.83 8.03
CA PHE A 298 21.23 -17.48 9.09
C PHE A 298 21.32 -15.99 9.44
N ALA A 299 22.53 -15.52 9.73
CA ALA A 299 22.75 -14.12 10.08
C ALA A 299 22.36 -13.17 8.95
N PHE A 300 22.76 -13.49 7.71
CA PHE A 300 22.37 -12.72 6.53
C PHE A 300 20.86 -12.68 6.39
N GLY A 301 20.17 -13.82 6.50
CA GLY A 301 18.73 -13.91 6.36
C GLY A 301 17.95 -13.06 7.36
N ILE A 302 18.33 -13.12 8.64
CA ILE A 302 17.73 -12.29 9.69
C ILE A 302 17.96 -10.79 9.42
N PHE A 303 19.21 -10.39 9.17
CA PHE A 303 19.49 -8.98 8.86
C PHE A 303 18.81 -8.50 7.58
N PHE A 304 18.73 -9.35 6.56
CA PHE A 304 18.10 -9.05 5.28
C PHE A 304 16.60 -8.81 5.43
N PHE A 305 15.91 -9.61 6.25
CA PHE A 305 14.50 -9.41 6.55
C PHE A 305 14.23 -8.03 7.18
N PHE A 306 15.00 -7.65 8.21
CA PHE A 306 14.81 -6.35 8.88
C PHE A 306 15.25 -5.18 8.00
N ALA A 307 16.37 -5.31 7.28
CA ALA A 307 16.83 -4.28 6.34
C ALA A 307 15.85 -4.07 5.18
N GLY A 308 15.24 -5.14 4.68
CA GLY A 308 14.22 -5.08 3.64
C GLY A 308 12.96 -4.32 4.04
N HIS A 309 12.67 -4.23 5.34
CA HIS A 309 11.55 -3.45 5.88
C HIS A 309 11.94 -2.04 6.30
N PHE A 310 13.23 -1.66 6.24
CA PHE A 310 13.74 -0.44 6.87
C PHE A 310 12.97 0.83 6.49
N VAL A 311 12.65 1.02 5.21
CA VAL A 311 11.88 2.19 4.72
C VAL A 311 10.42 2.10 5.16
N SER A 312 9.81 0.93 4.94
CA SER A 312 8.38 0.71 5.18
C SER A 312 8.00 0.65 6.66
N SER A 313 8.96 0.37 7.55
CA SER A 313 8.78 0.26 9.00
C SER A 313 9.45 1.42 9.77
N ASN A 314 9.44 2.62 9.18
CA ASN A 314 10.10 3.82 9.70
C ASN A 314 9.15 4.97 10.12
N VAL A 315 9.67 6.18 10.32
CA VAL A 315 8.93 7.41 10.63
C VAL A 315 8.16 8.02 9.43
N ILE A 316 7.99 7.28 8.34
CA ILE A 316 7.25 7.76 7.17
C ILE A 316 5.76 7.44 7.41
N PRO A 317 4.81 8.37 7.14
CA PRO A 317 3.35 8.21 7.41
C PRO A 317 2.62 7.22 6.48
N LEU A 318 3.23 6.05 6.25
CA LEU A 318 2.65 4.94 5.51
C LEU A 318 1.71 4.12 6.41
N GLU A 319 0.76 3.42 5.80
CA GLU A 319 -0.07 2.40 6.46
C GLU A 319 0.78 1.45 7.32
N LEU A 320 0.22 0.98 8.43
CA LEU A 320 0.94 0.14 9.39
C LEU A 320 1.31 -1.20 8.77
N VAL A 321 0.37 -1.84 8.08
CA VAL A 321 0.53 -3.21 7.56
C VAL A 321 0.17 -3.27 6.09
N PHE A 322 1.03 -3.94 5.32
CA PHE A 322 0.77 -4.35 3.94
C PHE A 322 1.61 -5.58 3.60
N GLU A 323 0.94 -6.67 3.23
CA GLU A 323 1.58 -7.94 2.89
C GLU A 323 2.65 -7.81 1.80
N HIS A 324 2.37 -7.03 0.74
CA HIS A 324 3.25 -6.89 -0.41
C HIS A 324 4.65 -6.32 -0.08
N ARG A 325 4.81 -5.67 1.08
CA ARG A 325 6.12 -5.21 1.58
C ARG A 325 7.08 -6.37 1.84
N ASN A 326 6.56 -7.59 2.04
CA ASN A 326 7.36 -8.79 2.25
C ASN A 326 7.91 -9.41 0.96
N TYR A 327 7.59 -8.88 -0.23
CA TYR A 327 8.01 -9.47 -1.51
C TYR A 327 9.51 -9.78 -1.55
N LEU A 328 10.37 -8.84 -1.16
CA LEU A 328 11.81 -9.09 -1.00
C LEU A 328 12.19 -9.68 0.38
N PRO A 329 11.78 -9.08 1.53
CA PRO A 329 12.20 -9.53 2.86
C PRO A 329 11.94 -11.00 3.17
N LEU A 330 10.89 -11.59 2.60
CA LEU A 330 10.53 -13.00 2.74
C LEU A 330 11.73 -13.93 2.50
N LEU A 331 12.58 -13.59 1.51
CA LEU A 331 13.78 -14.37 1.20
C LEU A 331 14.70 -14.53 2.43
N GLY A 332 14.82 -13.48 3.24
CA GLY A 332 15.69 -13.49 4.42
C GLY A 332 15.31 -14.58 5.41
N ILE A 333 14.01 -14.70 5.72
CA ILE A 333 13.51 -15.73 6.64
C ILE A 333 13.67 -17.13 6.03
N ILE A 334 13.38 -17.30 4.74
CA ILE A 334 13.57 -18.60 4.05
C ILE A 334 15.05 -19.02 4.10
N LEU A 335 16.00 -18.10 3.86
CA LEU A 335 17.43 -18.38 3.97
C LEU A 335 17.83 -18.77 5.40
N ALA A 336 17.29 -18.08 6.40
CA ALA A 336 17.59 -18.37 7.79
C ALA A 336 17.10 -19.76 8.21
N VAL A 337 15.87 -20.11 7.83
CA VAL A 337 15.29 -21.44 8.08
C VAL A 337 16.08 -22.53 7.33
N ALA A 338 16.45 -22.29 6.08
CA ALA A 338 17.21 -23.26 5.29
C ALA A 338 18.57 -23.60 5.93
N ASP A 339 19.29 -22.60 6.46
CA ASP A 339 20.56 -22.81 7.15
C ASP A 339 20.38 -23.61 8.45
N LEU A 340 19.34 -23.31 9.22
CA LEU A 340 18.99 -24.05 10.45
C LEU A 340 18.62 -25.51 10.16
N LEU A 341 17.79 -25.77 9.14
CA LEU A 341 17.40 -27.13 8.76
C LEU A 341 18.61 -27.97 8.36
N LEU A 342 19.59 -27.38 7.68
CA LEU A 342 20.83 -28.07 7.32
C LEU A 342 21.74 -28.33 8.52
N MET A 343 21.80 -27.39 9.46
CA MET A 343 22.48 -27.62 10.74
C MET A 343 21.86 -28.79 11.49
N ILE A 344 20.53 -28.84 11.62
CA ILE A 344 19.79 -29.91 12.30
C ILE A 344 20.02 -31.25 11.59
N LYS A 345 19.92 -31.28 10.25
CA LYS A 345 20.19 -32.46 9.42
C LYS A 345 21.58 -33.06 9.73
N LYS A 346 22.62 -32.23 9.72
CA LYS A 346 23.99 -32.66 10.01
C LYS A 346 24.16 -33.16 11.45
N ARG A 347 23.49 -32.52 12.41
CA ARG A 347 23.65 -32.84 13.83
C ARG A 347 22.92 -34.12 14.26
N TYR A 348 21.71 -34.35 13.75
CA TYR A 348 20.80 -35.37 14.28
C TYR A 348 20.47 -36.50 13.29
N PHE A 349 20.61 -36.27 11.98
CA PHE A 349 20.17 -37.22 10.96
C PHE A 349 21.33 -37.79 10.12
N ASN A 350 22.57 -37.71 10.62
CA ASN A 350 23.77 -38.23 9.97
C ASN A 350 23.87 -37.88 8.46
N ASP A 351 23.49 -36.65 8.12
CA ASP A 351 23.45 -36.11 6.75
C ASP A 351 22.54 -36.85 5.75
N GLN A 352 21.56 -37.62 6.23
CA GLN A 352 20.56 -38.29 5.38
C GLN A 352 19.72 -37.27 4.57
N ASN A 353 19.79 -37.37 3.24
CA ASN A 353 19.09 -36.46 2.32
C ASN A 353 17.57 -36.65 2.32
N PHE A 354 17.07 -37.84 2.68
CA PHE A 354 15.64 -38.14 2.67
C PHE A 354 14.84 -37.20 3.58
N VAL A 355 15.31 -36.95 4.81
CA VAL A 355 14.61 -36.07 5.78
C VAL A 355 14.42 -34.66 5.21
N LEU A 356 15.48 -34.04 4.68
CA LEU A 356 15.41 -32.70 4.11
C LEU A 356 14.50 -32.66 2.87
N THR A 357 14.55 -33.70 2.03
CA THR A 357 13.71 -33.82 0.84
C THR A 357 12.24 -33.91 1.22
N THR A 358 11.90 -34.75 2.20
CA THR A 358 10.54 -34.92 2.71
C THR A 358 10.02 -33.63 3.33
N VAL A 359 10.79 -33.00 4.22
CA VAL A 359 10.39 -31.72 4.86
C VAL A 359 10.20 -30.63 3.80
N SER A 360 11.15 -30.48 2.87
CA SER A 360 11.04 -29.48 1.80
C SER A 360 9.82 -29.73 0.92
N SER A 361 9.53 -30.99 0.58
CA SER A 361 8.38 -31.36 -0.25
C SER A 361 7.05 -31.06 0.46
N LEU A 362 6.96 -31.34 1.75
CA LEU A 362 5.78 -31.01 2.57
C LEU A 362 5.56 -29.50 2.66
N VAL A 363 6.62 -28.72 2.93
CA VAL A 363 6.56 -27.26 3.00
C VAL A 363 6.15 -26.66 1.65
N LEU A 364 6.77 -27.10 0.55
CA LEU A 364 6.42 -26.63 -0.79
C LEU A 364 4.98 -26.99 -1.17
N SER A 365 4.50 -28.18 -0.78
CA SER A 365 3.11 -28.60 -1.01
C SER A 365 2.14 -27.71 -0.21
N LEU A 366 2.45 -27.42 1.05
CA LEU A 366 1.67 -26.49 1.87
C LEU A 366 1.62 -25.10 1.24
N PHE A 367 2.76 -24.57 0.80
CA PHE A 367 2.82 -23.26 0.15
C PHE A 367 2.02 -23.25 -1.16
N ALA A 368 2.14 -24.28 -1.99
CA ALA A 368 1.37 -24.42 -3.23
C ALA A 368 -0.15 -24.43 -2.97
N VAL A 369 -0.61 -25.19 -1.97
CA VAL A 369 -2.03 -25.24 -1.58
C VAL A 369 -2.49 -23.89 -1.06
N SER A 370 -1.78 -23.29 -0.09
CA SER A 370 -2.13 -21.98 0.47
C SER A 370 -2.17 -20.89 -0.62
N THR A 371 -1.21 -20.90 -1.54
CA THR A 371 -1.16 -19.95 -2.67
C THR A 371 -2.31 -20.16 -3.63
N THR A 372 -2.69 -21.41 -3.90
CA THR A 372 -3.86 -21.72 -4.73
C THR A 372 -5.15 -21.20 -4.09
N VAL A 373 -5.34 -21.42 -2.79
CA VAL A 373 -6.49 -20.91 -2.04
C VAL A 373 -6.53 -19.38 -2.05
N GLN A 374 -5.38 -18.74 -1.83
CA GLN A 374 -5.28 -17.28 -1.83
C GLN A 374 -5.50 -16.71 -3.24
N ALA A 375 -4.94 -17.31 -4.28
CA ALA A 375 -5.19 -16.92 -5.67
C ALA A 375 -6.67 -17.08 -6.06
N TYR A 376 -7.31 -18.17 -5.63
CA TYR A 376 -8.74 -18.38 -5.81
C TYR A 376 -9.55 -17.28 -5.10
N THR A 377 -9.19 -16.90 -3.87
CA THR A 377 -9.85 -15.80 -3.15
C THR A 377 -9.72 -14.48 -3.91
N TRP A 378 -8.52 -14.14 -4.38
CA TRP A 378 -8.24 -12.90 -5.13
C TRP A 378 -8.81 -12.91 -6.56
N GLY A 379 -9.19 -14.07 -7.09
CA GLY A 379 -9.76 -14.22 -8.42
C GLY A 379 -11.15 -13.62 -8.57
N ASP A 380 -11.88 -13.41 -7.46
CA ASP A 380 -13.24 -12.87 -7.46
C ASP A 380 -13.38 -11.75 -6.40
N PRO A 381 -13.82 -10.53 -6.79
CA PRO A 381 -13.90 -9.39 -5.88
C PRO A 381 -14.94 -9.57 -4.77
N ILE A 382 -16.06 -10.26 -5.03
CA ILE A 382 -17.06 -10.57 -4.01
C ILE A 382 -16.47 -11.54 -2.99
N ARG A 383 -15.81 -12.61 -3.45
CA ARG A 383 -15.17 -13.62 -2.59
C ARG A 383 -14.11 -13.00 -1.70
N LEU A 384 -13.26 -12.13 -2.27
CA LEU A 384 -12.26 -11.40 -1.50
C LEU A 384 -12.93 -10.55 -0.41
N ALA A 385 -13.90 -9.72 -0.78
CA ALA A 385 -14.54 -8.82 0.15
C ALA A 385 -15.38 -9.55 1.24
N GLN A 386 -16.06 -10.64 0.87
CA GLN A 386 -16.77 -11.51 1.81
C GLN A 386 -15.81 -12.15 2.82
N LYS A 387 -14.64 -12.63 2.36
CA LYS A 387 -13.60 -13.14 3.27
C LYS A 387 -13.14 -12.04 4.23
N MET A 388 -12.93 -10.81 3.75
CA MET A 388 -12.47 -9.70 4.60
C MET A 388 -13.49 -9.37 5.69
N VAL A 389 -14.77 -9.25 5.35
CA VAL A 389 -15.82 -9.00 6.36
C VAL A 389 -15.96 -10.16 7.35
N ARG A 390 -15.77 -11.41 6.90
CA ARG A 390 -15.80 -12.59 7.80
C ARG A 390 -14.64 -12.59 8.79
N LEU A 391 -13.44 -12.21 8.36
CA LEU A 391 -12.25 -12.21 9.21
C LEU A 391 -12.18 -10.96 10.09
N GLU A 392 -12.61 -9.81 9.56
CA GLU A 392 -12.52 -8.50 10.21
C GLU A 392 -13.90 -7.80 10.14
N PRO A 393 -14.91 -8.26 10.89
CA PRO A 393 -16.24 -7.63 10.90
C PRO A 393 -16.22 -6.20 11.45
N GLU A 394 -15.19 -5.85 12.22
CA GLU A 394 -14.94 -4.50 12.74
C GLU A 394 -14.22 -3.59 11.72
N SER A 395 -13.80 -4.11 10.56
CA SER A 395 -13.17 -3.31 9.50
C SER A 395 -14.24 -2.62 8.67
N ARG A 396 -14.41 -1.32 8.92
CA ARG A 396 -15.20 -0.44 8.07
C ARG A 396 -14.77 -0.53 6.60
N ARG A 397 -13.46 -0.58 6.32
CA ARG A 397 -12.95 -0.67 4.93
C ARG A 397 -13.37 -1.97 4.26
N ALA A 398 -13.40 -3.09 5.00
CA ALA A 398 -13.88 -4.37 4.49
C ALA A 398 -15.37 -4.29 4.07
N TRP A 399 -16.22 -3.69 4.91
CA TRP A 399 -17.64 -3.47 4.57
C TRP A 399 -17.83 -2.56 3.37
N MET A 400 -17.11 -1.44 3.31
CA MET A 400 -17.14 -0.54 2.14
C MET A 400 -16.70 -1.27 0.86
N GLN A 401 -15.65 -2.09 0.94
CA GLN A 401 -15.19 -2.89 -0.19
C GLN A 401 -16.24 -3.93 -0.61
N TYR A 402 -16.95 -4.54 0.35
CA TYR A 402 -17.95 -5.57 0.07
C TYR A 402 -19.17 -4.99 -0.64
N THR A 403 -19.74 -3.93 -0.08
CA THR A 403 -20.82 -3.16 -0.71
C THR A 403 -20.40 -2.62 -2.08
N GLY A 404 -19.20 -2.04 -2.17
CA GLY A 404 -18.66 -1.48 -3.40
C GLY A 404 -18.45 -2.52 -4.50
N SER A 405 -18.05 -3.75 -4.16
CA SER A 405 -17.83 -4.83 -5.14
C SER A 405 -19.13 -5.24 -5.83
N TYR A 406 -20.22 -5.38 -5.08
CA TYR A 406 -21.55 -5.62 -5.64
C TYR A 406 -22.05 -4.45 -6.48
N TYR A 407 -21.87 -3.22 -6.00
CA TYR A 407 -22.26 -2.03 -6.77
C TYR A 407 -21.48 -1.89 -8.09
N GLN A 408 -20.19 -2.22 -8.11
CA GLN A 408 -19.40 -2.25 -9.34
C GLN A 408 -19.92 -3.29 -10.34
N LEU A 409 -20.33 -4.47 -9.87
CA LEU A 409 -20.96 -5.49 -10.72
C LEU A 409 -22.31 -5.03 -11.25
N TYR A 410 -23.13 -4.37 -10.43
CA TYR A 410 -24.34 -3.70 -10.91
C TYR A 410 -24.01 -2.67 -11.99
N ASN A 411 -22.99 -1.83 -11.79
CA ASN A 411 -22.65 -0.81 -12.77
C ASN A 411 -22.24 -1.39 -14.13
N ARG A 412 -21.58 -2.54 -14.14
CA ARG A 412 -21.16 -3.26 -15.36
C ARG A 412 -22.29 -4.04 -16.03
N THR A 413 -23.11 -4.74 -15.25
CA THR A 413 -24.12 -5.69 -15.77
C THR A 413 -25.53 -5.12 -15.84
N LYS A 414 -25.79 -4.05 -15.09
CA LYS A 414 -27.12 -3.49 -14.81
C LYS A 414 -28.11 -4.49 -14.19
N ASN A 415 -27.63 -5.63 -13.69
CA ASN A 415 -28.46 -6.63 -13.03
C ASN A 415 -28.88 -6.14 -11.63
N LYS A 416 -30.19 -5.97 -11.42
CA LYS A 416 -30.78 -5.47 -10.16
C LYS A 416 -30.46 -6.35 -8.95
N TYR A 417 -30.20 -7.64 -9.13
CA TYR A 417 -29.77 -8.53 -8.03
C TYR A 417 -28.53 -7.98 -7.31
N TYR A 418 -27.51 -7.52 -8.05
CA TYR A 418 -26.30 -6.99 -7.44
C TYR A 418 -26.53 -5.66 -6.71
N LEU A 419 -27.45 -4.82 -7.20
CA LEU A 419 -27.84 -3.61 -6.49
C LEU A 419 -28.59 -3.93 -5.18
N GLN A 420 -29.46 -4.94 -5.20
CA GLN A 420 -30.15 -5.42 -4.01
C GLN A 420 -29.17 -6.00 -2.98
N GLN A 421 -28.17 -6.76 -3.43
CA GLN A 421 -27.10 -7.26 -2.54
C GLN A 421 -26.27 -6.12 -1.96
N ALA A 422 -25.87 -5.13 -2.77
CA ALA A 422 -25.17 -3.95 -2.27
C ALA A 422 -25.99 -3.20 -1.20
N ALA A 423 -27.29 -3.02 -1.42
CA ALA A 423 -28.19 -2.38 -0.47
C ALA A 423 -28.33 -3.18 0.85
N HIS A 424 -28.46 -4.51 0.77
CA HIS A 424 -28.55 -5.37 1.96
C HIS A 424 -27.25 -5.36 2.78
N ILE A 425 -26.10 -5.45 2.12
CA ILE A 425 -24.78 -5.42 2.78
C ILE A 425 -24.53 -4.04 3.38
N ALA A 426 -24.95 -2.95 2.72
CA ALA A 426 -24.84 -1.61 3.27
C ALA A 426 -25.69 -1.42 4.54
N GLU A 427 -26.87 -2.01 4.59
CA GLU A 427 -27.72 -2.04 5.79
C GLU A 427 -27.05 -2.81 6.94
N GLN A 428 -26.47 -3.99 6.65
CA GLN A 428 -25.67 -4.74 7.65
C GLN A 428 -24.47 -3.94 8.15
N ALA A 429 -23.75 -3.27 7.23
CA ALA A 429 -22.63 -2.41 7.59
C ALA A 429 -23.07 -1.26 8.50
N GLN A 430 -24.19 -0.59 8.21
CA GLN A 430 -24.68 0.47 9.09
C GLN A 430 -25.08 -0.05 10.47
N GLN A 431 -25.69 -1.23 10.55
CA GLN A 431 -26.05 -1.83 11.84
C GLN A 431 -24.82 -2.07 12.73
N ASN A 432 -23.69 -2.43 12.12
CA ASN A 432 -22.42 -2.60 12.83
C ASN A 432 -21.74 -1.26 13.18
N PHE A 433 -21.98 -0.20 12.40
CA PHE A 433 -21.39 1.12 12.60
C PHE A 433 -22.44 2.26 12.60
N PRO A 434 -23.33 2.34 13.62
CA PRO A 434 -24.45 3.28 13.63
C PRO A 434 -24.05 4.76 13.49
N ASP A 435 -22.85 5.11 13.97
CA ASP A 435 -22.34 6.48 13.95
C ASP A 435 -21.53 6.83 12.69
N ASP A 436 -21.32 5.89 11.76
CA ASP A 436 -20.51 6.13 10.56
C ASP A 436 -21.31 6.73 9.41
N ALA A 437 -21.14 8.03 9.18
CA ALA A 437 -21.86 8.75 8.13
C ALA A 437 -21.57 8.27 6.70
N SER A 438 -20.43 7.63 6.44
CA SER A 438 -20.16 7.10 5.09
C SER A 438 -20.89 5.79 4.86
N LEU A 439 -20.96 4.91 5.87
CA LEU A 439 -21.74 3.67 5.79
C LEU A 439 -23.24 3.96 5.75
N ALA A 440 -23.73 4.87 6.60
CA ALA A 440 -25.11 5.32 6.58
C ALA A 440 -25.49 5.97 5.24
N GLY A 441 -24.60 6.79 4.68
CA GLY A 441 -24.79 7.40 3.36
C GLY A 441 -24.83 6.35 2.25
N ASN A 442 -23.99 5.32 2.31
CA ASN A 442 -24.01 4.19 1.37
C ASN A 442 -25.31 3.37 1.48
N GLN A 443 -25.81 3.09 2.69
CA GLN A 443 -27.09 2.42 2.90
C GLN A 443 -28.22 3.21 2.23
N VAL A 444 -28.34 4.51 2.55
CA VAL A 444 -29.36 5.37 1.96
C VAL A 444 -29.24 5.39 0.44
N LEU A 445 -28.04 5.57 -0.10
CA LEU A 445 -27.80 5.58 -1.53
C LEU A 445 -28.27 4.29 -2.20
N PHE A 446 -27.74 3.13 -1.78
CA PHE A 446 -28.00 1.87 -2.46
C PHE A 446 -29.44 1.41 -2.25
N LYS A 447 -30.02 1.60 -1.06
CA LYS A 447 -31.45 1.32 -0.83
C LYS A 447 -32.34 2.24 -1.67
N SER A 448 -32.00 3.53 -1.81
CA SER A 448 -32.80 4.46 -2.62
C SER A 448 -32.75 4.09 -4.10
N MET A 449 -31.56 3.79 -4.64
CA MET A 449 -31.39 3.31 -6.01
C MET A 449 -32.14 1.99 -6.27
N ALA A 450 -32.21 1.12 -5.26
CA ALA A 450 -32.93 -0.15 -5.36
C ALA A 450 -34.45 -0.05 -5.13
N GLY A 451 -34.96 1.13 -4.75
CA GLY A 451 -36.37 1.31 -4.38
C GLY A 451 -36.76 0.69 -3.02
N MET A 452 -35.78 0.51 -2.13
CA MET A 452 -35.92 -0.12 -0.81
C MET A 452 -35.71 0.85 0.36
N ALA A 453 -35.38 2.13 0.08
CA ALA A 453 -35.14 3.12 1.12
C ALA A 453 -36.41 3.43 1.90
N LYS A 454 -36.29 3.42 3.23
CA LYS A 454 -37.32 3.78 4.20
C LYS A 454 -36.96 5.11 4.84
N ASP A 455 -37.95 5.78 5.43
CA ASP A 455 -37.68 7.02 6.17
C ASP A 455 -36.76 6.79 7.37
N GLN A 456 -36.79 5.60 7.97
CA GLN A 456 -35.87 5.20 9.03
C GLN A 456 -34.40 5.26 8.59
N ASP A 457 -34.07 4.81 7.36
CA ASP A 457 -32.68 4.84 6.85
C ASP A 457 -32.15 6.28 6.80
N TRP A 458 -33.01 7.22 6.41
CA TRP A 458 -32.67 8.63 6.40
C TRP A 458 -32.52 9.22 7.80
N GLN A 459 -33.32 8.79 8.77
CA GLN A 459 -33.13 9.20 10.17
C GLN A 459 -31.80 8.71 10.72
N GLU A 460 -31.43 7.45 10.46
CA GLU A 460 -30.13 6.89 10.82
C GLU A 460 -28.99 7.71 10.20
N TYR A 461 -29.08 8.07 8.92
CA TYR A 461 -28.12 8.95 8.26
C TYR A 461 -28.03 10.33 8.93
N TYR A 462 -29.16 10.97 9.23
CA TYR A 462 -29.16 12.26 9.94
C TYR A 462 -28.53 12.18 11.33
N GLN A 463 -28.71 11.07 12.05
CA GLN A 463 -28.06 10.88 13.34
C GLN A 463 -26.55 10.71 13.20
N SER A 464 -26.09 9.91 12.23
CA SER A 464 -24.65 9.74 11.96
C SER A 464 -23.94 11.06 11.60
N LEU A 465 -24.62 11.98 10.91
CA LEU A 465 -24.09 13.32 10.64
C LEU A 465 -23.94 14.17 11.90
N LYS A 466 -24.85 13.99 12.87
CA LYS A 466 -24.85 14.72 14.15
C LYS A 466 -23.88 14.14 15.18
N ALA A 467 -23.53 12.86 15.05
CA ALA A 467 -22.56 12.20 15.93
C ALA A 467 -21.25 13.01 15.97
N PRO A 468 -20.57 13.11 17.12
CA PRO A 468 -19.28 13.79 17.18
C PRO A 468 -18.29 13.15 16.21
N VAL A 469 -17.40 13.96 15.64
CA VAL A 469 -16.29 13.44 14.84
C VAL A 469 -15.41 12.64 15.81
N THR A 470 -15.49 11.31 15.74
CA THR A 470 -14.57 10.44 16.49
C THR A 470 -13.18 10.53 15.87
N LEU A 471 -12.14 10.18 16.62
CA LEU A 471 -10.76 10.10 16.12
C LEU A 471 -10.66 9.25 14.82
N ASN A 472 -11.55 8.27 14.67
CA ASN A 472 -11.62 7.37 13.51
C ASN A 472 -12.43 7.94 12.34
N SER A 473 -13.33 8.90 12.58
CA SER A 473 -14.08 9.59 11.53
C SER A 473 -13.25 10.75 11.01
N ARG A 474 -12.77 10.67 9.76
CA ARG A 474 -12.02 11.77 9.17
C ARG A 474 -12.96 12.96 8.95
N LEU A 475 -12.49 14.18 9.21
CA LEU A 475 -13.23 15.44 8.96
C LEU A 475 -13.84 15.49 7.53
N GLY A 476 -13.21 14.85 6.54
CA GLY A 476 -13.70 14.78 5.17
C GLY A 476 -14.78 13.73 4.86
N GLU A 477 -15.04 12.76 5.73
CA GLU A 477 -15.93 11.62 5.40
C GLU A 477 -17.39 12.01 5.32
N LYS A 478 -17.86 12.81 6.27
CA LYS A 478 -19.21 13.36 6.23
C LYS A 478 -19.42 14.24 5.00
N ARG A 479 -18.43 15.10 4.70
CA ARG A 479 -18.36 15.93 3.48
C ARG A 479 -18.48 15.06 2.22
N ILE A 480 -17.64 14.02 2.09
CA ILE A 480 -17.63 13.12 0.92
C ILE A 480 -18.97 12.39 0.78
N SER A 481 -19.53 11.86 1.87
CA SER A 481 -20.83 11.18 1.88
C SER A 481 -21.95 12.08 1.36
N LEU A 482 -22.02 13.32 1.83
CA LEU A 482 -23.01 14.32 1.41
C LEU A 482 -22.88 14.69 -0.08
N LEU A 483 -21.66 14.99 -0.53
CA LEU A 483 -21.40 15.31 -1.94
C LEU A 483 -21.70 14.13 -2.85
N PHE A 484 -21.45 12.91 -2.39
CA PHE A 484 -21.76 11.70 -3.15
C PHE A 484 -23.27 11.51 -3.31
N LEU A 485 -24.08 11.75 -2.26
CA LEU A 485 -25.53 11.72 -2.37
C LEU A 485 -26.06 12.82 -3.30
N LYS A 486 -25.57 14.06 -3.15
CA LYS A 486 -25.89 15.20 -4.05
C LYS A 486 -25.69 14.82 -5.52
N ASN A 487 -24.50 14.34 -5.85
CA ASN A 487 -24.16 13.98 -7.23
C ASN A 487 -25.05 12.86 -7.79
N ASN A 488 -25.51 11.92 -6.96
CA ASN A 488 -26.41 10.85 -7.39
C ASN A 488 -27.86 11.35 -7.55
N VAL A 489 -28.30 12.35 -6.78
CA VAL A 489 -29.58 13.04 -7.03
C VAL A 489 -29.53 13.82 -8.34
N GLU A 490 -28.46 14.56 -8.61
CA GLU A 490 -28.29 15.32 -9.86
C GLU A 490 -28.25 14.41 -11.10
N LYS A 491 -27.71 13.19 -10.95
CA LYS A 491 -27.75 12.15 -11.99
C LYS A 491 -29.11 11.45 -12.12
N GLY A 492 -30.11 11.80 -11.30
CA GLY A 492 -31.43 11.18 -11.28
C GLY A 492 -31.46 9.74 -10.74
N LEU A 493 -30.40 9.29 -10.07
CA LEU A 493 -30.29 7.95 -9.50
C LEU A 493 -31.01 7.82 -8.15
N ILE A 494 -31.16 8.94 -7.43
CA ILE A 494 -31.98 9.06 -6.21
C ILE A 494 -33.00 10.18 -6.44
N LYS A 495 -34.24 9.98 -5.98
CA LYS A 495 -35.33 10.96 -6.12
C LYS A 495 -35.51 11.88 -4.90
N ASP A 496 -34.92 11.52 -3.77
CA ASP A 496 -35.09 12.19 -2.47
C ASP A 496 -34.28 13.50 -2.30
N ARG A 497 -34.39 14.46 -3.24
CA ARG A 497 -33.67 15.74 -3.18
C ARG A 497 -33.83 16.46 -1.83
N GLU A 498 -35.06 16.55 -1.33
CA GLU A 498 -35.36 17.24 -0.07
C GLU A 498 -34.69 16.61 1.15
N LYS A 499 -34.55 15.28 1.16
CA LYS A 499 -33.86 14.58 2.23
C LYS A 499 -32.35 14.86 2.19
N VAL A 500 -31.77 14.95 0.99
CA VAL A 500 -30.37 15.39 0.83
C VAL A 500 -30.17 16.85 1.23
N ILE A 501 -31.10 17.75 0.89
CA ILE A 501 -31.03 19.16 1.34
C ILE A 501 -31.06 19.21 2.87
N LYS A 502 -31.95 18.47 3.53
CA LYS A 502 -31.99 18.37 5.00
C LYS A 502 -30.67 17.86 5.59
N ALA A 503 -29.99 16.93 4.92
CA ALA A 503 -28.68 16.46 5.33
C ALA A 503 -27.61 17.59 5.28
N PHE A 504 -27.63 18.42 4.23
CA PHE A 504 -26.74 19.59 4.14
C PHE A 504 -27.04 20.65 5.20
N GLU A 505 -28.31 20.86 5.57
CA GLU A 505 -28.65 21.78 6.67
C GLU A 505 -28.10 21.29 8.01
N ILE A 506 -28.19 19.98 8.27
CA ILE A 506 -27.55 19.39 9.45
C ILE A 506 -26.03 19.59 9.39
N ALA A 507 -25.43 19.42 8.21
CA ALA A 507 -24.00 19.63 8.01
C ALA A 507 -23.57 21.06 8.31
N LEU A 508 -24.37 22.04 7.88
CA LEU A 508 -24.16 23.45 8.16
C LEU A 508 -24.26 23.75 9.65
N ILE A 509 -25.26 23.20 10.36
CA ILE A 509 -25.43 23.36 11.82
C ILE A 509 -24.28 22.71 12.60
N LYS A 510 -23.70 21.63 12.05
CA LYS A 510 -22.59 20.89 12.67
C LYS A 510 -21.22 21.38 12.23
N ASP A 511 -21.15 22.53 11.54
CA ASP A 511 -19.93 23.13 11.03
C ASP A 511 -19.05 22.14 10.23
N ILE A 512 -19.68 21.26 9.46
CA ILE A 512 -18.96 20.38 8.53
C ILE A 512 -18.38 21.26 7.42
N TRP A 513 -17.05 21.26 7.32
CA TRP A 513 -16.33 22.11 6.39
C TRP A 513 -16.43 21.60 4.93
N PHE A 514 -16.64 22.53 4.00
CA PHE A 514 -16.61 22.32 2.55
C PHE A 514 -15.68 23.35 1.89
N GLU A 515 -15.21 23.04 0.69
CA GLU A 515 -14.44 23.99 -0.11
C GLU A 515 -15.35 25.00 -0.81
N PHE A 516 -14.79 26.14 -1.23
CA PHE A 516 -15.54 27.18 -1.93
C PHE A 516 -16.39 26.68 -3.12
N PRO A 517 -15.84 25.89 -4.07
CA PRO A 517 -16.63 25.38 -5.20
C PRO A 517 -17.77 24.44 -4.74
N GLU A 518 -17.59 23.77 -3.60
CA GLU A 518 -18.59 22.87 -3.05
C GLU A 518 -19.70 23.62 -2.37
N TYR A 519 -19.40 24.64 -1.56
CA TYR A 519 -20.43 25.51 -0.99
C TYR A 519 -21.29 26.17 -2.07
N LEU A 520 -20.68 26.64 -3.16
CA LEU A 520 -21.42 27.13 -4.33
C LEU A 520 -22.31 26.04 -4.94
N GLY A 521 -21.74 24.88 -5.23
CA GLY A 521 -22.48 23.76 -5.81
C GLY A 521 -23.63 23.26 -4.92
N ILE A 522 -23.45 23.28 -3.60
CA ILE A 522 -24.50 22.97 -2.62
C ILE A 522 -25.56 24.06 -2.64
N GLY A 523 -25.18 25.34 -2.62
CA GLY A 523 -26.11 26.47 -2.71
C GLY A 523 -27.02 26.37 -3.93
N TYR A 524 -26.46 26.13 -5.12
CA TYR A 524 -27.25 25.90 -6.33
C TYR A 524 -28.14 24.66 -6.25
N PHE A 525 -27.65 23.57 -5.67
CA PHE A 525 -28.45 22.36 -5.49
C PHE A 525 -29.66 22.57 -4.57
N VAL A 526 -29.48 23.34 -3.49
CA VAL A 526 -30.55 23.71 -2.56
C VAL A 526 -31.51 24.72 -3.19
N TYR A 527 -31.00 25.66 -3.99
CA TYR A 527 -31.81 26.66 -4.71
C TYR A 527 -32.86 26.01 -5.60
N HIS A 528 -32.47 24.93 -6.30
CA HIS A 528 -33.37 24.11 -7.14
C HIS A 528 -34.21 23.09 -6.33
N GLY A 529 -34.28 23.22 -5.01
CA GLY A 529 -35.17 22.46 -4.14
C GLY A 529 -36.59 23.05 -4.08
N ILE A 530 -37.41 22.56 -3.14
CA ILE A 530 -38.79 23.07 -2.95
C ILE A 530 -38.80 24.52 -2.43
N ASN A 531 -37.83 24.90 -1.60
CA ASN A 531 -37.73 26.23 -1.03
C ASN A 531 -36.34 26.83 -1.23
N GLU A 532 -36.24 27.69 -2.24
CA GLU A 532 -35.04 28.41 -2.65
C GLU A 532 -34.36 29.18 -1.50
N LYS A 533 -35.12 29.73 -0.52
CA LYS A 533 -34.56 30.55 0.56
C LYS A 533 -33.57 29.80 1.44
N ARG A 534 -33.66 28.46 1.46
CA ARG A 534 -32.72 27.58 2.18
C ARG A 534 -31.32 27.58 1.58
N ALA A 535 -31.13 28.11 0.37
CA ALA A 535 -29.84 28.18 -0.30
C ALA A 535 -28.94 29.31 0.22
N LEU A 536 -29.53 30.40 0.73
CA LEU A 536 -28.80 31.60 1.13
C LEU A 536 -27.66 31.32 2.12
N PRO A 537 -27.83 30.52 3.19
CA PRO A 537 -26.75 30.21 4.13
C PRO A 537 -25.53 29.51 3.50
N PHE A 538 -25.73 28.75 2.42
CA PHE A 538 -24.63 28.09 1.71
C PHE A 538 -23.85 29.07 0.83
N PHE A 539 -24.55 30.02 0.18
CA PHE A 539 -23.90 31.12 -0.53
C PHE A 539 -23.15 32.05 0.42
N GLU A 540 -23.69 32.28 1.62
CA GLU A 540 -22.98 32.99 2.68
C GLU A 540 -21.65 32.31 3.00
N LYS A 541 -21.67 31.00 3.29
CA LYS A 541 -20.45 30.21 3.56
C LYS A 541 -19.47 30.18 2.40
N ALA A 542 -19.94 30.14 1.15
CA ALA A 542 -19.06 30.26 -0.02
C ALA A 542 -18.28 31.59 0.03
N VAL A 543 -18.97 32.72 0.19
CA VAL A 543 -18.34 34.05 0.27
C VAL A 543 -17.39 34.17 1.48
N GLU A 544 -17.73 33.56 2.62
CA GLU A 544 -16.86 33.53 3.80
C GLU A 544 -15.56 32.76 3.59
N THR A 545 -15.61 31.65 2.86
CA THR A 545 -14.49 30.70 2.74
C THR A 545 -13.42 31.17 1.75
N ASN A 546 -13.78 31.99 0.76
CA ASN A 546 -12.83 32.51 -0.24
C ASN A 546 -13.07 34.00 -0.58
N PRO A 547 -12.80 34.93 0.35
CA PRO A 547 -13.12 36.35 0.17
C PRO A 547 -12.27 37.07 -0.90
N GLN A 548 -11.18 36.44 -1.36
CA GLN A 548 -10.20 37.03 -2.27
C GLN A 548 -10.39 36.66 -3.75
N ASP A 549 -11.14 35.60 -4.05
CA ASP A 549 -11.44 35.19 -5.42
C ASP A 549 -12.58 36.04 -6.00
N ALA A 550 -12.18 37.17 -6.58
CA ALA A 550 -13.11 38.19 -7.04
C ALA A 550 -13.96 37.72 -8.23
N GLU A 551 -13.48 36.78 -9.05
CA GLU A 551 -14.15 36.39 -10.29
C GLU A 551 -15.34 35.46 -10.01
N ALA A 552 -15.12 34.35 -9.32
CA ALA A 552 -16.20 33.40 -9.02
C ALA A 552 -17.30 33.97 -8.11
N ILE A 553 -16.95 34.93 -7.23
CA ILE A 553 -17.94 35.66 -6.42
C ILE A 553 -18.74 36.64 -7.28
N GLN A 554 -18.12 37.31 -8.26
CA GLN A 554 -18.86 38.18 -9.19
C GLN A 554 -19.77 37.37 -10.11
N ASP A 555 -19.34 36.18 -10.54
CA ASP A 555 -20.18 35.26 -11.29
C ASP A 555 -21.41 34.83 -10.49
N LEU A 556 -21.23 34.47 -9.21
CA LEU A 556 -22.35 34.22 -8.30
C LEU A 556 -23.31 35.42 -8.23
N TYR A 557 -22.78 36.64 -8.10
CA TYR A 557 -23.62 37.84 -8.05
C TYR A 557 -24.38 38.06 -9.36
N SER A 558 -23.73 37.90 -10.51
CA SER A 558 -24.36 38.00 -11.82
C SER A 558 -25.50 36.99 -11.96
N GLN A 559 -25.23 35.72 -11.64
CA GLN A 559 -26.22 34.65 -11.73
C GLN A 559 -27.41 34.90 -10.80
N LEU A 560 -27.18 35.35 -9.57
CA LEU A 560 -28.26 35.71 -8.64
C LEU A 560 -29.08 36.91 -9.12
N THR A 561 -28.44 37.93 -9.70
CA THR A 561 -29.15 39.08 -10.31
C THR A 561 -29.99 38.65 -11.50
N GLU A 562 -29.49 37.78 -12.38
CA GLU A 562 -30.22 37.25 -13.53
C GLU A 562 -31.50 36.51 -13.14
N VAL A 563 -31.47 35.79 -12.01
CA VAL A 563 -32.66 35.09 -11.46
C VAL A 563 -33.49 35.96 -10.51
N GLY A 564 -33.23 37.27 -10.46
CA GLY A 564 -34.04 38.25 -9.72
C GLY A 564 -33.82 38.28 -8.20
N LYS A 565 -32.66 37.81 -7.70
CA LYS A 565 -32.27 37.78 -6.28
C LYS A 565 -31.33 38.92 -5.89
N GLU A 566 -31.68 40.15 -6.27
CA GLU A 566 -30.87 41.34 -5.95
C GLU A 566 -30.72 41.58 -4.44
N ASP A 567 -31.73 41.23 -3.66
CA ASP A 567 -31.72 41.28 -2.19
C ASP A 567 -30.61 40.40 -1.60
N TRP A 568 -30.40 39.20 -2.14
CA TRP A 568 -29.33 38.29 -1.70
C TRP A 568 -27.96 38.83 -2.10
N VAL A 569 -27.82 39.37 -3.31
CA VAL A 569 -26.56 39.98 -3.77
C VAL A 569 -26.15 41.13 -2.86
N ASN A 570 -27.10 42.00 -2.50
CA ASN A 570 -26.84 43.11 -1.59
C ASN A 570 -26.42 42.63 -0.19
N HIS A 571 -27.08 41.61 0.35
CA HIS A 571 -26.72 40.98 1.62
C HIS A 571 -25.31 40.37 1.60
N LEU A 572 -24.99 39.56 0.59
CA LEU A 572 -23.67 38.93 0.45
C LEU A 572 -22.54 39.96 0.27
N LYS A 573 -22.79 41.04 -0.47
CA LYS A 573 -21.85 42.17 -0.60
C LYS A 573 -21.63 42.90 0.74
N ALA A 574 -22.67 43.03 1.55
CA ALA A 574 -22.58 43.66 2.87
C ALA A 574 -21.69 42.83 3.82
N MET A 575 -21.82 41.50 3.83
CA MET A 575 -20.97 40.63 4.65
C MET A 575 -19.47 40.79 4.37
N LYS A 576 -19.10 41.01 3.10
CA LYS A 576 -17.70 41.23 2.70
C LYS A 576 -17.10 42.52 3.30
N LYS A 577 -17.91 43.54 3.58
CA LYS A 577 -17.45 44.82 4.14
C LYS A 577 -17.13 44.76 5.64
N TYR A 578 -17.68 43.80 6.40
CA TYR A 578 -17.49 43.72 7.86
C TYR A 578 -16.27 42.89 8.29
N LYS A 579 -15.55 42.26 7.36
CA LYS A 579 -14.36 41.41 7.63
C LYS A 579 -13.04 42.00 7.10
N LYS A 580 -13.06 43.21 6.52
CA LYS A 580 -11.88 44.05 6.30
C LYS A 580 -11.74 45.01 7.47
#